data_AF-A0A3D0HK96-F1
#
_entry.id   AF-A0A3D0HK96-F1
#
_cell.length_a   1.000
_cell.length_b   1.000
_cell.length_c   1.000
_cell.angle_alpha   90.00
_cell.angle_beta   90.00
_cell.angle_gamma   90.00
#
_symmetry.space_group_name_H-M   'P 1'
#
loop_
_entity.id
_entity.type
_entity.pdbx_description
1 polymer ?
#
loop_
_entity_poly.entity_id
_entity_poly.type
_entity_poly.pdbx_seq_one_letter_code
_entity_poly.pdbx_strand_id
1 'polypeptide(L)'
;MEQCIYIQPEAFERANLQPVREIIEAGLRGEKKKIAALGASVSKGEAVKKGNAFLNKMEQKWQGYFPGSTVPEFINASVSGTFSAHALFAMESLMAEKPDLVFLDYSVNDPGQYYLQEAFEGL
;
A
#
# COMPACT_ATOMS: atom_id res chain seq x y z
N MET A 1 -17.03 19.68 0.47
CA MET A 1 -15.73 19.06 0.78
C MET A 1 -14.75 19.62 -0.20
N GLU A 2 -13.84 20.49 0.25
CA GLU A 2 -12.69 20.88 -0.57
C GLU A 2 -11.94 19.61 -0.97
N GLN A 3 -11.60 19.53 -2.25
CA GLN A 3 -10.79 18.44 -2.78
C GLN A 3 -9.44 18.53 -2.05
N CYS A 4 -9.12 17.53 -1.24
CA CYS A 4 -7.79 17.43 -0.63
C CYS A 4 -6.81 17.12 -1.77
N ILE A 5 -6.18 18.15 -2.34
CA ILE A 5 -5.12 18.03 -3.34
C ILE A 5 -3.78 18.05 -2.59
N TYR A 6 -3.54 17.02 -1.77
CA TYR A 6 -2.20 16.67 -1.30
C TYR A 6 -1.63 15.58 -2.19
N ILE A 7 -1.59 15.83 -3.49
CA ILE A 7 -0.63 15.15 -4.36
C ILE A 7 0.43 16.22 -4.58
N GLN A 8 1.65 15.95 -4.15
CA GLN A 8 2.82 16.73 -4.54
C GLN A 8 3.42 15.99 -5.73
N PRO A 9 3.06 16.34 -6.99
CA PRO A 9 3.58 15.64 -8.16
C PRO A 9 5.11 15.66 -8.21
N GLU A 10 5.72 16.70 -7.62
CA GLU A 10 7.16 16.88 -7.50
C GLU A 10 7.80 15.74 -6.70
N ALA A 11 7.10 15.17 -5.70
CA ALA A 11 7.57 14.02 -4.93
C ALA A 11 7.69 12.75 -5.79
N PHE A 12 6.98 12.70 -6.94
CA PHE A 12 7.02 11.58 -7.87
C PHE A 12 7.98 11.77 -9.04
N GLU A 13 8.54 12.97 -9.26
CA GLU A 13 9.42 13.25 -10.40
C GLU A 13 10.67 12.36 -10.43
N ARG A 14 11.14 11.92 -9.26
CA ARG A 14 12.27 10.99 -9.12
C ARG A 14 11.85 9.57 -8.74
N ALA A 15 10.55 9.32 -8.57
CA ALA A 15 10.07 8.02 -8.14
C ALA A 15 10.21 6.99 -9.27
N ASN A 16 10.68 5.79 -8.93
CA ASN A 16 10.62 4.67 -9.85
C ASN A 16 9.20 4.11 -9.88
N LEU A 17 8.43 4.49 -10.90
CA LEU A 17 7.06 4.02 -11.10
C LEU A 17 6.96 2.72 -11.91
N GLN A 18 8.08 2.10 -12.27
CA GLN A 18 8.10 0.89 -13.09
C GLN A 18 7.26 -0.26 -12.49
N PRO A 19 7.32 -0.57 -11.18
CA PRO A 19 6.50 -1.66 -10.61
C PRO A 19 4.99 -1.41 -10.77
N VAL A 20 4.56 -0.15 -10.62
CA VAL A 20 3.15 0.23 -10.79
C VAL A 20 2.72 0.05 -12.24
N ARG A 21 3.57 0.47 -13.20
CA ARG A 21 3.31 0.28 -14.64
C ARG A 21 3.17 -1.19 -15.00
N GLU A 22 4.08 -2.04 -14.52
CA GLU A 22 4.07 -3.48 -14.78
C GLU A 22 2.80 -4.16 -14.28
N ILE A 23 2.30 -3.76 -13.11
CA ILE A 23 1.03 -4.29 -12.57
C ILE A 23 -0.15 -3.92 -13.47
N ILE A 24 -0.20 -2.67 -13.94
CA ILE A 24 -1.26 -2.20 -14.83
C ILE A 24 -1.20 -2.95 -16.16
N GLU A 25 -0.01 -3.04 -16.77
CA GLU A 25 0.18 -3.75 -18.04
C GLU A 25 -0.15 -5.24 -17.94
N ALA A 26 0.24 -5.89 -16.85
CA ALA A 26 -0.14 -7.28 -16.58
C ALA A 26 -1.66 -7.44 -16.46
N GLY A 27 -2.30 -6.53 -15.73
CA GLY A 27 -3.77 -6.49 -15.63
C GLY A 27 -4.43 -6.34 -17.00
N LEU A 28 -3.91 -5.49 -17.89
CA LEU A 28 -4.42 -5.32 -19.26
C LEU A 28 -4.25 -6.58 -20.13
N ARG A 29 -3.29 -7.45 -19.81
CA ARG A 29 -3.10 -8.77 -20.45
C ARG A 29 -3.96 -9.87 -19.83
N GLY A 30 -4.76 -9.56 -18.81
CA GLY A 30 -5.58 -10.55 -18.11
C GLY A 30 -4.86 -11.28 -16.97
N GLU A 31 -3.65 -10.84 -16.60
CA GLU A 31 -2.90 -11.45 -15.50
C GLU A 31 -3.36 -10.91 -14.15
N LYS A 32 -3.57 -11.79 -13.18
CA LYS A 32 -3.92 -11.40 -11.81
C LYS A 32 -2.65 -11.12 -11.00
N LYS A 33 -2.53 -9.87 -10.52
CA LYS A 33 -1.44 -9.39 -9.65
C LYS A 33 -1.89 -9.30 -8.20
N LYS A 34 -0.94 -9.25 -7.27
CA LYS A 34 -1.17 -9.07 -5.83
C LYS A 34 -0.62 -7.73 -5.37
N ILE A 35 -1.48 -6.91 -4.75
CA ILE A 35 -1.12 -5.63 -4.15
C ILE A 35 -1.36 -5.74 -2.64
N ALA A 36 -0.34 -5.43 -1.85
CA ALA A 36 -0.44 -5.47 -0.41
C ALA A 36 -0.27 -4.09 0.24
N ALA A 37 -0.76 -3.97 1.47
CA ALA A 37 -0.41 -2.88 2.38
C ALA A 37 0.14 -3.47 3.68
N LEU A 38 1.21 -2.85 4.17
CA LEU A 38 1.81 -3.10 5.47
C LEU A 38 1.95 -1.75 6.18
N GLY A 39 1.19 -1.59 7.26
CA GLY A 39 1.08 -0.33 7.97
C GLY A 39 0.39 -0.51 9.31
N ALA A 40 -0.15 0.59 9.82
CA ALA A 40 -0.86 0.60 11.09
C ALA A 40 -2.38 0.84 10.93
N SER A 41 -2.98 1.55 11.89
CA SER A 41 -4.44 1.72 12.01
C SER A 41 -5.09 2.45 10.82
N VAL A 42 -4.35 3.36 10.16
CA VAL A 42 -4.83 4.07 8.96
C VAL A 42 -4.98 3.09 7.79
N SER A 43 -3.90 2.40 7.41
CA SER A 43 -3.94 1.37 6.35
C SER A 43 -4.89 0.21 6.66
N LYS A 44 -4.98 -0.23 7.93
CA LYS A 44 -5.95 -1.25 8.35
C LYS A 44 -7.40 -0.77 8.23
N GLY A 45 -7.63 0.54 8.32
CA GLY A 45 -8.95 1.15 8.24
C GLY A 45 -9.75 1.11 9.55
N GLU A 46 -9.08 1.24 10.69
CA GLU A 46 -9.69 1.11 12.03
C GLU A 46 -10.83 2.12 12.28
N ALA A 47 -10.71 3.34 11.73
CA ALA A 47 -11.67 4.42 11.94
C ALA A 47 -12.69 4.60 10.81
N VAL A 48 -12.74 3.69 9.83
CA VAL A 48 -13.67 3.76 8.70
C VAL A 48 -14.62 2.56 8.70
N LYS A 49 -15.81 2.72 8.10
CA LYS A 49 -16.73 1.59 7.94
C LYS A 49 -16.05 0.47 7.14
N LYS A 50 -16.37 -0.78 7.47
CA LYS A 50 -15.91 -1.96 6.73
C LYS A 50 -16.08 -1.76 5.22
N GLY A 51 -15.03 -2.05 4.44
CA GLY A 51 -15.01 -1.84 2.99
C GLY A 51 -14.62 -0.43 2.55
N ASN A 52 -14.24 0.47 3.47
CA ASN A 52 -13.77 1.81 3.14
C ASN A 52 -12.30 2.06 3.48
N ALA A 53 -11.52 1.02 3.84
CA ALA A 53 -10.07 1.16 3.99
C ALA A 53 -9.41 1.53 2.66
N PHE A 54 -8.17 2.02 2.72
CA PHE A 54 -7.41 2.47 1.55
C PHE A 54 -7.38 1.44 0.41
N LEU A 55 -7.00 0.18 0.70
CA LEU A 55 -6.99 -0.88 -0.32
C LEU A 55 -8.38 -1.18 -0.88
N ASN A 56 -9.45 -1.15 -0.06
CA ASN A 56 -10.81 -1.35 -0.56
C ASN A 56 -11.23 -0.23 -1.52
N LYS A 57 -10.77 1.00 -1.29
CA LYS A 57 -11.04 2.11 -2.20
C LYS A 57 -10.29 1.99 -3.51
N MET A 58 -9.06 1.49 -3.48
CA MET A 58 -8.34 1.17 -4.72
C MET A 58 -9.04 0.05 -5.49
N GLU A 59 -9.40 -1.04 -4.82
CA GLU A 59 -10.15 -2.15 -5.42
C GLU A 59 -11.44 -1.67 -6.09
N GLN A 60 -12.27 -0.90 -5.37
CA GLN A 60 -13.55 -0.38 -5.88
C GLN A 60 -13.39 0.55 -7.08
N LYS A 61 -12.27 1.26 -7.20
CA LYS A 61 -12.03 2.22 -8.27
C LYS A 61 -11.14 1.68 -9.39
N TRP A 62 -10.55 0.51 -9.22
CA TRP A 62 -9.54 -0.04 -10.13
C TRP A 62 -10.01 -0.05 -11.58
N GLN A 63 -11.19 -0.61 -11.84
CA GLN A 63 -11.79 -0.64 -13.19
C GLN A 63 -12.12 0.75 -13.75
N GLY A 64 -12.42 1.72 -12.89
CA GLY A 64 -12.64 3.09 -13.31
C GLY A 64 -11.34 3.78 -13.76
N TYR A 65 -10.21 3.43 -13.14
CA TYR A 65 -8.90 3.95 -13.52
C TYR A 65 -8.28 3.18 -14.70
N PHE A 66 -8.48 1.86 -14.75
CA PHE A 66 -7.88 0.97 -15.74
C PHE A 66 -8.95 0.07 -16.38
N PRO A 67 -9.80 0.62 -17.26
CA PRO A 67 -10.89 -0.14 -17.87
C PRO A 67 -10.39 -1.36 -18.63
N GLY A 68 -11.05 -2.51 -18.41
CA GLY A 68 -10.74 -3.77 -19.11
C GLY A 68 -9.52 -4.52 -18.55
N SER A 69 -8.85 -3.99 -17.53
CA SER A 69 -7.79 -4.72 -16.82
C SER A 69 -8.37 -5.81 -15.90
N THR A 70 -7.57 -6.78 -15.48
CA THR A 70 -7.89 -7.65 -14.35
C THR A 70 -7.71 -6.89 -13.03
N VAL A 71 -8.67 -7.02 -12.11
CA VAL A 71 -8.54 -6.43 -10.76
C VAL A 71 -7.51 -7.24 -9.95
N PRO A 72 -6.49 -6.60 -9.35
CA PRO A 72 -5.54 -7.25 -8.47
C PRO A 72 -6.22 -7.87 -7.25
N GLU A 73 -5.57 -8.85 -6.66
CA GLU A 73 -5.86 -9.29 -5.30
C GLU A 73 -5.25 -8.32 -4.30
N PHE A 74 -6.07 -7.82 -3.38
CA PHE A 74 -5.64 -6.87 -2.36
C PHE A 74 -5.44 -7.57 -1.01
N ILE A 75 -4.25 -7.42 -0.42
CA ILE A 75 -3.86 -8.05 0.84
C ILE A 75 -3.56 -6.96 1.88
N ASN A 76 -4.34 -6.90 2.95
CA ASN A 76 -4.07 -5.95 4.04
C ASN A 76 -3.40 -6.67 5.21
N ALA A 77 -2.09 -6.50 5.36
CA ALA A 77 -1.29 -7.06 6.44
C ALA A 77 -1.06 -6.07 7.60
N SER A 78 -1.81 -4.95 7.62
CA SER A 78 -1.61 -3.86 8.58
C SER A 78 -2.09 -4.20 9.99
N VAL A 79 -1.35 -3.76 11.01
CA VAL A 79 -1.65 -4.01 12.42
C VAL A 79 -1.73 -2.69 13.19
N SER A 80 -2.91 -2.40 13.75
CA SER A 80 -3.17 -1.17 14.51
C SER A 80 -2.25 -1.01 15.72
N GLY A 81 -1.85 0.24 16.02
CA GLY A 81 -1.05 0.55 17.20
C GLY A 81 0.41 0.07 17.11
N THR A 82 0.93 -0.17 15.91
CA THR A 82 2.29 -0.64 15.68
C THR A 82 3.16 0.41 14.99
N PHE A 83 4.48 0.23 15.11
CA PHE A 83 5.53 0.99 14.42
C PHE A 83 6.15 0.15 13.30
N SER A 84 7.00 0.75 12.46
CA SER A 84 7.74 0.05 11.42
C SER A 84 8.54 -1.15 11.94
N ALA A 85 9.11 -1.07 13.15
CA ALA A 85 9.81 -2.19 13.76
C ALA A 85 8.96 -3.47 13.93
N HIS A 86 7.64 -3.34 14.06
CA HIS A 86 6.74 -4.49 14.08
C HIS A 86 6.60 -5.14 12.70
N ALA A 87 6.68 -4.35 11.62
CA ALA A 87 6.50 -4.81 10.26
C ALA A 87 7.53 -5.89 9.88
N LEU A 88 8.73 -5.87 10.46
CA LEU A 88 9.76 -6.89 10.27
C LEU A 88 9.27 -8.31 10.62
N PHE A 89 8.38 -8.43 11.62
CA PHE A 89 7.80 -9.71 12.01
C PHE A 89 6.62 -10.14 11.12
N ALA A 90 5.89 -9.17 10.56
CA ALA A 90 4.78 -9.44 9.64
C ALA A 90 5.26 -9.70 8.20
N MET A 91 6.47 -9.23 7.85
CA MET A 91 7.03 -9.27 6.51
C MET A 91 7.17 -10.70 5.99
N GLU A 92 7.63 -11.65 6.81
CA GLU A 92 7.81 -13.05 6.37
C GLU A 92 6.49 -13.67 5.88
N SER A 93 5.41 -13.45 6.62
CA SER A 93 4.08 -13.96 6.25
C SER A 93 3.56 -13.27 4.99
N LEU A 94 3.81 -11.96 4.86
CA LEU A 94 3.45 -11.22 3.65
C LEU A 94 4.26 -11.67 2.42
N MET A 95 5.55 -11.94 2.57
CA MET A 95 6.41 -12.40 1.48
C MET A 95 6.04 -13.81 1.00
N ALA A 96 5.51 -14.66 1.89
CA ALA A 96 4.95 -15.96 1.50
C ALA A 96 3.75 -15.81 0.52
N GLU A 97 3.01 -14.71 0.60
CA GLU A 97 1.94 -14.38 -0.35
C GLU A 97 2.44 -13.91 -1.72
N LYS A 98 3.73 -13.58 -1.86
CA LYS A 98 4.37 -13.07 -3.08
C LYS A 98 3.65 -11.85 -3.69
N PRO A 99 3.54 -10.73 -2.95
CA PRO A 99 2.96 -9.51 -3.50
C PRO A 99 3.83 -8.93 -4.63
N ASP A 100 3.20 -8.40 -5.67
CA ASP A 100 3.87 -7.68 -6.76
C ASP A 100 4.15 -6.20 -6.40
N LEU A 101 3.38 -5.64 -5.46
CA LEU A 101 3.56 -4.30 -4.91
C LEU A 101 3.14 -4.28 -3.45
N VAL A 102 3.91 -3.59 -2.61
CA VAL A 102 3.60 -3.37 -1.20
C VAL A 102 3.60 -1.87 -0.91
N PHE A 103 2.50 -1.38 -0.33
CA PHE A 103 2.45 -0.04 0.28
C PHE A 103 2.96 -0.12 1.72
N LEU A 104 3.98 0.66 2.06
CA LEU A 104 4.45 0.84 3.43
C LEU A 104 3.86 2.12 4.01
N ASP A 105 3.15 2.02 5.14
CA ASP A 105 2.44 3.14 5.76
C ASP A 105 2.72 3.21 7.27
N TYR A 106 3.83 3.88 7.62
CA TYR A 106 4.28 4.10 9.01
C TYR A 106 4.65 5.56 9.32
N SER A 107 4.54 6.49 8.37
CA SER A 107 5.05 7.86 8.51
C SER A 107 4.40 8.67 9.64
N VAL A 108 3.18 8.33 10.06
CA VAL A 108 2.49 8.96 11.20
C VAL A 108 2.56 8.11 12.48
N ASN A 109 3.07 6.89 12.37
CA ASN A 109 3.23 5.97 13.48
C ASN A 109 4.61 6.10 14.11
N ASP A 110 5.64 6.21 13.27
CA ASP A 110 7.02 6.34 13.73
C ASP A 110 7.28 7.79 14.18
N PRO A 111 7.51 8.06 15.48
CA PRO A 111 7.68 9.43 15.98
C PRO A 111 9.04 10.08 15.65
N GLY A 112 9.80 9.52 14.70
CA GLY A 112 11.05 10.07 14.20
C GLY A 112 12.32 9.68 14.97
N GLN A 113 12.24 8.75 15.93
CA GLN A 113 13.41 8.23 16.63
C GLN A 113 14.33 7.43 15.70
N TYR A 114 15.64 7.53 15.92
CA TYR A 114 16.66 6.92 15.05
C TYR A 114 16.47 5.40 14.86
N TYR A 115 16.18 4.65 15.93
CA TYR A 115 15.97 3.20 15.83
C TYR A 115 14.77 2.80 14.95
N LEU A 116 13.77 3.68 14.79
CA LEU A 116 12.65 3.46 13.87
C LEU A 116 13.00 3.84 12.44
N GLN A 117 13.91 4.80 12.25
CA GLN A 117 14.48 5.07 10.93
C GLN A 117 15.28 3.86 10.43
N GLU A 118 16.13 3.29 11.29
CA GLU A 118 16.86 2.04 10.99
C GLU A 118 15.91 0.87 10.74
N ALA A 119 14.85 0.73 11.56
CA ALA A 119 13.86 -0.32 11.35
C ALA A 119 13.12 -0.16 10.02
N PHE A 120 12.75 1.07 9.65
CA PHE A 120 12.08 1.37 8.38
C PHE A 120 13.02 1.20 7.18
N GLU A 121 14.30 1.55 7.31
CA GLU A 121 15.32 1.30 6.28
C GLU A 121 15.55 -0.21 6.05
N GLY A 122 15.42 -1.03 7.10
CA GLY A 122 15.54 -2.48 7.01
C GLY A 122 14.33 -3.21 6.41
N LEU A 123 13.19 -2.53 6.23
CA LEU A 123 11.99 -3.08 5.58
C LEU A 123 12.11 -3.07 4.05
#